data_AF-A0A5C9E3Z4-F1
#
_entry.id   AF-A0A5C9E3Z4-F1
#
_cell.length_a   1.000
_cell.length_b   1.000
_cell.length_c   1.000
_cell.angle_alpha   90.00
_cell.angle_beta   90.00
_cell.angle_gamma   90.00
#
_symmetry.space_group_name_H-M   'P 1'
#
loop_
_entity.id
_entity.type
_entity.pdbx_description
1 polymer ?
#
loop_
_entity_poly.entity_id
_entity_poly.type
_entity_poly.pdbx_seq_one_letter_code
_entity_poly.pdbx_strand_id
1 'polypeptide(L)'
;MQLKCSINFLGGFIRYKVAIGNKTEMLINNIEISLQMTAEHIRIIDIKPRVYKRENRAKIPNMSPDQSESIDFYLEPLICGSIPVAPMATYIDAFGKPKMTSREKLNIVSKCPPIINPGEENIAKVKNIYGSSEIVRSFRSFELEHNPNRSFDLLSDAIGSWAGKPVSKPIFHSKNPFIAELYYYILNQNIDPDLGHREQIIIKIQVDELKNIAMLHLGAEKNPTVNGVLTHIWQLANERFGEKFGYEFKSLRCPQCGAPLNNMEKASTFVKCKYCGEKFNKSALN
;
A
#
# COMPACT_ATOMS: atom_id res chain seq x y z
N MET A 1 6.26 22.98 -20.80
CA MET A 1 6.09 22.37 -19.47
C MET A 1 7.02 21.17 -19.33
N GLN A 2 7.63 20.98 -18.16
CA GLN A 2 8.51 19.85 -17.85
C GLN A 2 7.82 18.93 -16.83
N LEU A 3 7.93 17.61 -17.04
CA LEU A 3 7.48 16.59 -16.10
C LEU A 3 8.68 15.80 -15.57
N LYS A 4 8.72 15.47 -14.29
CA LYS A 4 9.66 14.54 -13.63
C LYS A 4 8.89 13.56 -12.77
N CYS A 5 9.29 12.29 -12.78
CA CYS A 5 8.56 11.22 -12.08
C CYS A 5 9.47 10.41 -11.18
N SER A 6 8.94 9.96 -10.05
CA SER A 6 9.59 8.98 -9.18
C SER A 6 8.55 8.08 -8.51
N ILE A 7 8.98 6.89 -8.10
CA ILE A 7 8.15 5.88 -7.46
C ILE A 7 8.71 5.62 -6.07
N ASN A 8 7.84 5.59 -5.06
CA ASN A 8 8.14 5.15 -3.71
C ASN A 8 7.08 4.17 -3.23
N PHE A 9 7.43 3.27 -2.31
CA PHE A 9 6.50 2.31 -1.73
C PHE A 9 6.16 2.72 -0.29
N LEU A 10 4.87 2.76 0.04
CA LEU A 10 4.38 3.22 1.35
C LEU A 10 3.21 2.37 1.81
N GLY A 11 3.40 1.55 2.86
CA GLY A 11 2.31 0.80 3.50
C GLY A 11 1.59 -0.21 2.60
N GLY A 12 2.32 -0.89 1.71
CA GLY A 12 1.74 -1.78 0.72
C GLY A 12 1.04 -1.07 -0.45
N PHE A 13 1.23 0.24 -0.59
CA PHE A 13 0.77 1.04 -1.72
C PHE A 13 1.97 1.65 -2.45
N ILE A 14 1.73 2.09 -3.68
CA ILE A 14 2.72 2.78 -4.50
C ILE A 14 2.40 4.28 -4.53
N ARG A 15 3.36 5.11 -4.15
CA ARG A 15 3.33 6.55 -4.34
C ARG A 15 4.06 6.90 -5.62
N TYR A 16 3.32 7.29 -6.65
CA TYR A 16 3.83 7.79 -7.92
C TYR A 16 3.84 9.32 -7.89
N LYS A 17 5.03 9.90 -7.74
CA LYS A 17 5.23 11.35 -7.64
C LYS A 17 5.47 11.94 -9.04
N VAL A 18 4.67 12.94 -9.41
CA VAL A 18 4.81 13.74 -10.63
C VAL A 18 5.18 15.17 -10.22
N ALA A 19 6.42 15.57 -10.45
CA ALA A 19 6.86 16.95 -10.36
C ALA A 19 6.69 17.65 -11.70
N ILE A 20 6.10 18.83 -11.69
CA ILE A 20 5.70 19.60 -12.87
C ILE A 20 6.38 20.96 -12.75
N GLY A 21 7.03 21.41 -13.81
CA GLY A 21 7.67 22.71 -13.88
C GLY A 21 7.18 23.50 -15.08
N ASN A 22 6.80 24.75 -14.87
CA ASN A 22 6.64 25.69 -15.97
C ASN A 22 8.02 26.26 -16.33
N LYS A 23 8.54 25.89 -17.50
CA LYS A 23 9.85 26.36 -18.00
C LYS A 23 9.74 27.35 -19.16
N THR A 24 8.53 27.87 -19.38
CA THR A 24 8.33 28.96 -20.33
C THR A 24 8.39 30.28 -19.58
N GLU A 25 8.55 31.36 -20.33
CA GLU A 25 8.49 32.74 -19.81
C GLU A 25 7.04 33.23 -19.61
N MET A 26 6.05 32.34 -19.75
CA MET A 26 4.63 32.69 -19.79
C MET A 26 3.80 31.91 -18.78
N LEU A 27 2.72 32.52 -18.29
CA LEU A 27 1.72 31.85 -17.47
C LEU A 27 1.06 30.71 -18.25
N ILE A 28 0.90 29.54 -17.62
CA ILE A 28 0.09 28.44 -18.15
C ILE A 28 -1.12 28.21 -17.25
N ASN A 29 -2.25 27.85 -17.83
CA ASN A 29 -3.53 27.76 -17.15
C ASN A 29 -4.18 26.38 -17.33
N ASN A 30 -5.12 26.06 -16.44
CA ASN A 30 -5.97 24.88 -16.50
C ASN A 30 -5.18 23.58 -16.72
N ILE A 31 -4.17 23.35 -15.88
CA ILE A 31 -3.28 22.21 -16.00
C ILE A 31 -4.00 21.00 -15.41
N GLU A 32 -4.25 19.98 -16.22
CA GLU A 32 -4.77 18.70 -15.77
C GLU A 32 -3.71 17.63 -15.94
N ILE A 33 -3.48 16.83 -14.89
CA ILE A 33 -2.52 15.72 -14.89
C ILE A 33 -3.28 14.44 -14.61
N SER A 34 -3.15 13.49 -15.53
CA SER A 34 -3.65 12.13 -15.39
C SER A 34 -2.51 11.14 -15.56
N LEU A 35 -2.75 9.91 -15.12
CA LEU A 35 -1.84 8.81 -15.34
C LEU A 35 -2.46 7.85 -16.36
N GLN A 36 -1.75 7.58 -17.44
CA GLN A 36 -2.08 6.55 -18.40
C GLN A 36 -1.58 5.21 -17.89
N MET A 37 -2.50 4.31 -17.58
CA MET A 37 -2.25 2.97 -17.03
C MET A 37 -3.40 2.03 -17.38
N THR A 38 -3.18 0.72 -17.30
CA THR A 38 -4.25 -0.28 -17.45
C THR A 38 -5.05 -0.38 -16.16
N ALA A 39 -6.27 0.17 -16.17
CA ALA A 39 -7.13 0.29 -14.98
C ALA A 39 -7.50 -1.05 -14.32
N GLU A 40 -7.47 -2.15 -15.08
CA GLU A 40 -7.74 -3.51 -14.57
C GLU A 40 -6.66 -4.00 -13.61
N HIS A 41 -5.44 -3.44 -13.69
CA HIS A 41 -4.29 -3.94 -12.94
C HIS A 41 -3.91 -3.09 -11.73
N ILE A 42 -4.30 -1.82 -11.73
CA ILE A 42 -3.92 -0.83 -10.73
C ILE A 42 -4.96 0.28 -10.68
N ARG A 43 -5.28 0.74 -9.46
CA ARG A 43 -6.23 1.83 -9.26
C ARG A 43 -5.62 3.00 -8.51
N ILE A 44 -6.04 4.21 -8.86
CA ILE A 44 -5.72 5.42 -8.09
C ILE A 44 -6.64 5.45 -6.86
N ILE A 45 -6.06 5.45 -5.67
CA ILE A 45 -6.78 5.43 -4.40
C ILE A 45 -6.75 6.78 -3.67
N ASP A 46 -5.80 7.65 -4.01
CA ASP A 46 -5.80 9.05 -3.58
C ASP A 46 -4.86 9.90 -4.44
N ILE A 47 -5.05 11.23 -4.38
CA ILE A 47 -4.19 12.22 -5.04
C ILE A 47 -3.87 13.33 -4.04
N LYS A 48 -2.59 13.68 -3.94
CA LYS A 48 -2.09 14.75 -3.07
C LYS A 48 -1.31 15.81 -3.86
N PRO A 49 -1.37 17.08 -3.45
CA PRO A 49 -2.22 17.64 -2.39
C PRO A 49 -3.70 17.65 -2.79
N ARG A 50 -4.60 17.55 -1.79
CA ARG A 50 -6.05 17.37 -2.01
C ARG A 50 -6.70 18.54 -2.75
N VAL A 51 -6.17 19.75 -2.61
CA VAL A 51 -6.65 20.94 -3.32
C VAL A 51 -6.67 20.72 -4.84
N TYR A 52 -5.71 19.94 -5.36
CA TYR A 52 -5.63 19.61 -6.78
C TYR A 52 -6.43 18.37 -7.16
N LYS A 53 -6.89 17.53 -6.23
CA LYS A 53 -7.60 16.29 -6.56
C LYS A 53 -8.92 16.58 -7.27
N ARG A 54 -9.13 15.93 -8.42
CA ARG A 54 -10.39 15.90 -9.17
C ARG A 54 -10.59 14.49 -9.68
N GLU A 55 -11.41 13.69 -9.00
CA GLU A 55 -11.60 12.26 -9.31
C GLU A 55 -10.24 11.52 -9.38
N ASN A 56 -9.91 10.98 -10.56
CA ASN A 56 -8.70 10.23 -10.86
C ASN A 56 -7.59 11.08 -11.53
N ARG A 57 -7.70 12.41 -11.50
CA ARG A 57 -6.73 13.37 -12.04
C ARG A 57 -6.42 14.48 -11.03
N ALA A 58 -5.30 15.15 -11.25
CA ALA A 58 -4.96 16.40 -10.56
C ALA A 58 -5.25 17.60 -11.47
N LYS A 59 -5.72 18.70 -10.88
CA LYS A 59 -5.99 19.96 -11.57
C LYS A 59 -5.31 21.11 -10.83
N ILE A 60 -4.37 21.77 -11.50
CA ILE A 60 -3.68 22.97 -11.03
C ILE A 60 -4.24 24.16 -11.81
N PRO A 61 -4.81 25.19 -11.14
CA PRO A 61 -5.47 26.30 -11.83
C PRO A 61 -4.56 27.06 -12.79
N ASN A 62 -3.35 27.39 -12.35
CA ASN A 62 -2.34 28.07 -13.13
C ASN A 62 -0.94 27.82 -12.57
N MET A 63 0.09 28.05 -13.38
CA MET A 63 1.49 28.08 -12.94
C MET A 63 2.23 29.23 -13.61
N SER A 64 2.85 30.08 -12.78
CA SER A 64 3.73 31.17 -13.21
C SER A 64 5.02 30.64 -13.86
N PRO A 65 5.75 31.47 -14.63
CA PRO A 65 7.09 31.13 -15.10
C PRO A 65 7.98 30.62 -13.95
N ASP A 66 8.75 29.58 -14.22
CA ASP A 66 9.63 28.87 -13.27
C ASP A 66 8.99 28.25 -12.03
N GLN A 67 7.67 28.39 -11.85
CA GLN A 67 6.95 27.70 -10.79
C GLN A 67 7.06 26.17 -10.99
N SER A 68 7.22 25.47 -9.87
CA SER A 68 7.23 24.01 -9.85
C SER A 68 6.31 23.49 -8.75
N GLU A 69 5.52 22.49 -9.09
CA GLU A 69 4.56 21.84 -8.21
C GLU A 69 4.80 20.33 -8.21
N SER A 70 4.30 19.65 -7.18
CA SER A 70 4.38 18.19 -7.08
C SER A 70 3.05 17.58 -6.75
N ILE A 71 2.67 16.56 -7.51
CA ILE A 71 1.49 15.74 -7.30
C ILE A 71 1.92 14.33 -6.94
N ASP A 72 1.34 13.78 -5.88
CA ASP A 72 1.49 12.36 -5.54
C ASP A 72 0.21 11.62 -5.86
N PHE A 73 0.31 10.61 -6.72
CA PHE A 73 -0.74 9.63 -6.94
C PHE A 73 -0.46 8.42 -6.06
N TYR A 74 -1.41 8.06 -5.22
CA TYR A 74 -1.36 6.83 -4.45
C TYR A 74 -2.08 5.76 -5.24
N LEU A 75 -1.38 4.67 -5.50
CA LEU A 75 -1.82 3.59 -6.36
C LEU A 75 -1.88 2.29 -5.56
N GLU A 76 -2.95 1.54 -5.78
CA GLU A 76 -3.12 0.19 -5.28
C GLU A 76 -3.04 -0.80 -6.45
N PRO A 77 -2.03 -1.69 -6.46
CA PRO A 77 -2.00 -2.76 -7.43
C PRO A 77 -3.14 -3.73 -7.10
N LEU A 78 -3.84 -4.20 -8.14
CA LEU A 78 -4.90 -5.18 -8.04
C LEU A 78 -4.41 -6.58 -8.45
N ILE A 79 -3.40 -6.62 -9.32
CA ILE A 79 -2.74 -7.86 -9.71
C ILE A 79 -1.21 -7.74 -9.57
N CYS A 80 -0.56 -8.90 -9.50
CA CYS A 80 0.90 -9.00 -9.62
C CYS A 80 1.31 -8.90 -11.10
N GLY A 81 2.37 -8.13 -11.38
CA GLY A 81 2.87 -7.88 -12.72
C GLY A 81 3.75 -6.63 -12.80
N SER A 82 4.14 -6.31 -14.04
CA SER A 82 4.82 -5.05 -14.38
C SER A 82 3.84 -4.17 -15.13
N ILE A 83 3.45 -3.05 -14.53
CA ILE A 83 2.42 -2.16 -15.05
C ILE A 83 3.09 -0.85 -15.49
N PRO A 84 3.09 -0.53 -16.80
CA PRO A 84 3.62 0.73 -17.26
C PRO A 84 2.68 1.88 -16.88
N VAL A 85 3.23 2.91 -16.25
CA VAL A 85 2.49 4.13 -15.88
C VAL A 85 3.19 5.35 -16.46
N ALA A 86 2.50 6.07 -17.33
CA ALA A 86 2.98 7.31 -17.93
C ALA A 86 2.13 8.50 -17.47
N PRO A 87 2.73 9.61 -17.00
CA PRO A 87 1.97 10.82 -16.75
C PRO A 87 1.62 11.50 -18.07
N MET A 88 0.41 12.03 -18.15
CA MET A 88 -0.03 12.92 -19.20
C MET A 88 -0.52 14.20 -18.55
N ALA A 89 -0.09 15.33 -19.10
CA ALA A 89 -0.54 16.62 -18.63
C ALA A 89 -1.02 17.49 -19.81
N THR A 90 -2.22 18.03 -19.67
CA THR A 90 -2.85 18.96 -20.61
C THR A 90 -2.94 20.33 -19.97
N TYR A 91 -2.79 21.39 -20.75
CA TYR A 91 -2.82 22.77 -20.26
C TYR A 91 -3.16 23.75 -21.38
N ILE A 92 -3.49 24.98 -21.02
CA ILE A 92 -3.71 26.10 -21.93
C ILE A 92 -2.52 27.04 -21.81
N ASP A 93 -1.86 27.34 -22.93
CA ASP A 93 -0.78 28.32 -22.95
C ASP A 93 -1.29 29.77 -22.86
N ALA A 94 -0.39 30.75 -22.77
CA ALA A 94 -0.77 32.16 -22.64
C ALA A 94 -1.50 32.72 -23.88
N PHE A 95 -1.46 32.03 -25.02
CA PHE A 95 -2.21 32.39 -26.23
C PHE A 95 -3.58 31.72 -26.31
N GLY A 96 -4.00 31.03 -25.25
CA GLY A 96 -5.26 30.30 -25.21
C GLY A 96 -5.24 28.98 -25.98
N LYS A 97 -4.08 28.48 -26.43
CA LYS A 97 -3.99 27.24 -27.20
C LYS A 97 -3.82 26.04 -26.28
N PRO A 98 -4.59 24.96 -26.50
CA PRO A 98 -4.42 23.72 -25.75
C PRO A 98 -3.09 23.06 -26.12
N LYS A 99 -2.41 22.54 -25.11
CA LYS A 99 -1.14 21.81 -25.20
C LYS A 99 -1.23 20.52 -24.41
N MET A 100 -0.43 19.54 -24.84
CA MET A 100 -0.29 18.26 -24.18
C MET A 100 1.20 17.95 -24.03
N THR A 101 1.58 17.39 -22.90
CA THR A 101 2.94 16.91 -22.64
C THR A 101 2.85 15.60 -21.86
N SER A 102 3.61 14.61 -22.27
CA SER A 102 3.74 13.33 -21.57
C SER A 102 5.20 13.05 -21.24
N ARG A 103 5.44 12.09 -20.35
CA ARG A 103 6.77 11.56 -20.06
C ARG A 103 6.79 10.06 -20.32
N GLU A 104 7.99 9.52 -20.51
CA GLU A 104 8.23 8.09 -20.57
C GLU A 104 7.60 7.35 -19.38
N LYS A 105 7.06 6.17 -19.68
CA LYS A 105 6.46 5.26 -18.70
C LYS A 105 7.48 4.78 -17.68
N LEU A 106 7.09 4.78 -16.42
CA LEU A 106 7.80 4.03 -15.37
C LEU A 106 7.02 2.76 -15.06
N ASN A 107 7.72 1.65 -14.93
CA ASN A 107 7.08 0.38 -14.59
C ASN A 107 6.92 0.25 -13.08
N ILE A 108 5.67 0.05 -12.66
CA ILE A 108 5.35 -0.37 -11.31
C ILE A 108 5.41 -1.89 -11.30
N VAL A 109 6.32 -2.44 -10.49
CA VAL A 109 6.52 -3.89 -10.40
C VAL A 109 5.98 -4.40 -9.07
N SER A 110 5.06 -5.35 -9.16
CA SER A 110 4.44 -6.07 -8.05
C SER A 110 4.64 -7.56 -8.29
N LYS A 111 5.32 -8.27 -7.39
CA LYS A 111 5.69 -9.68 -7.59
C LYS A 111 4.95 -10.60 -6.60
N CYS A 112 4.29 -11.61 -7.15
CA CYS A 112 3.75 -12.75 -6.41
C CYS A 112 4.58 -13.96 -6.84
N PRO A 113 5.75 -14.21 -6.22
CA PRO A 113 6.56 -15.35 -6.61
C PRO A 113 5.83 -16.65 -6.32
N PRO A 114 6.08 -17.73 -7.08
CA PRO A 114 5.74 -19.07 -6.63
C PRO A 114 6.47 -19.34 -5.31
N ILE A 115 5.77 -19.91 -4.34
CA ILE A 115 6.28 -20.06 -2.98
C ILE A 115 6.48 -21.52 -2.60
N ILE A 116 7.38 -21.74 -1.66
CA ILE A 116 7.51 -22.99 -0.92
C ILE A 116 7.48 -22.70 0.58
N ASN A 117 6.83 -23.58 1.33
CA ASN A 117 6.92 -23.59 2.78
C ASN A 117 8.09 -24.52 3.16
N PRO A 118 9.19 -23.99 3.75
CA PRO A 118 10.36 -24.80 4.08
C PRO A 118 10.11 -25.79 5.23
N GLY A 119 8.94 -25.77 5.86
CA GLY A 119 8.55 -26.66 6.94
C GLY A 119 8.64 -25.97 8.30
N GLU A 120 9.05 -26.73 9.31
CA GLU A 120 9.20 -26.20 10.67
C GLU A 120 10.45 -25.31 10.77
N GLU A 121 10.24 -24.07 11.20
CA GLU A 121 11.31 -23.09 11.42
C GLU A 121 11.21 -22.51 12.82
N ASN A 122 12.36 -22.17 13.39
CA ASN A 122 12.40 -21.58 14.71
C ASN A 122 11.82 -20.15 14.68
N ILE A 123 10.75 -19.92 15.44
CA ILE A 123 10.08 -18.61 15.51
C ILE A 123 11.02 -17.47 15.93
N ALA A 124 12.01 -17.73 16.79
CA ALA A 124 13.00 -16.71 17.18
C ALA A 124 13.88 -16.32 16.00
N LYS A 125 14.30 -17.29 15.17
CA LYS A 125 15.04 -17.05 13.92
C LYS A 125 14.19 -16.23 12.95
N VAL A 126 12.92 -16.59 12.75
CA VAL A 126 12.00 -15.84 11.87
C VAL A 126 11.81 -14.40 12.35
N LYS A 127 11.64 -14.18 13.66
CA LYS A 127 11.55 -12.83 14.24
C LYS A 127 12.84 -12.03 14.07
N ASN A 128 14.01 -12.68 14.16
CA ASN A 128 15.30 -12.04 13.92
C ASN A 128 15.47 -11.62 12.46
N ILE A 129 15.12 -12.50 11.51
CA ILE A 129 15.14 -12.17 10.07
C ILE A 129 14.18 -11.01 9.81
N TYR A 130 12.94 -11.08 10.31
CA TYR A 130 11.97 -9.99 10.19
C TYR A 130 12.44 -8.66 10.81
N GLY A 131 13.31 -8.74 11.82
CA GLY A 131 13.90 -7.58 12.48
C GLY A 131 15.04 -6.93 11.69
N SER A 132 15.64 -7.64 10.73
CA SER A 132 16.86 -7.22 10.04
C SER A 132 16.63 -6.00 9.13
N SER A 133 17.72 -5.29 8.81
CA SER A 133 17.71 -4.17 7.87
C SER A 133 17.60 -4.60 6.41
N GLU A 134 17.88 -5.88 6.12
CA GLU A 134 17.80 -6.47 4.78
C GLU A 134 16.35 -6.77 4.38
N ILE A 135 15.47 -6.94 5.37
CA ILE A 135 14.04 -7.17 5.14
C ILE A 135 13.30 -5.83 5.04
N VAL A 136 12.83 -5.54 3.84
CA VAL A 136 11.86 -4.49 3.58
C VAL A 136 10.53 -4.89 4.21
N ARG A 137 9.93 -3.99 4.99
CA ARG A 137 8.69 -4.27 5.72
C ARG A 137 7.58 -3.33 5.31
N SER A 138 6.38 -3.88 5.21
CA SER A 138 5.16 -3.11 5.09
C SER A 138 4.01 -3.81 5.78
N PHE A 139 2.90 -3.11 5.92
CA PHE A 139 1.67 -3.70 6.44
C PHE A 139 0.46 -2.95 5.89
N ARG A 140 -0.66 -3.67 5.83
CA ARG A 140 -2.00 -3.10 5.68
C ARG A 140 -2.81 -3.46 6.90
N SER A 141 -3.78 -2.63 7.21
CA SER A 141 -4.62 -2.77 8.39
C SER A 141 -6.07 -2.41 8.10
N PHE A 142 -6.98 -2.96 8.88
CA PHE A 142 -8.42 -2.65 8.84
C PHE A 142 -8.99 -2.60 10.25
N GLU A 143 -10.09 -1.88 10.41
CA GLU A 143 -10.78 -1.75 11.70
C GLU A 143 -11.49 -3.07 12.06
N LEU A 144 -11.49 -3.41 13.35
CA LEU A 144 -12.25 -4.56 13.83
C LEU A 144 -13.73 -4.20 13.95
N GLU A 145 -14.53 -4.69 13.02
CA GLU A 145 -16.00 -4.56 13.03
C GLU A 145 -16.70 -5.76 13.69
N HIS A 146 -15.97 -6.86 13.85
CA HIS A 146 -16.49 -8.12 14.38
C HIS A 146 -15.61 -8.66 15.51
N ASN A 147 -16.01 -9.81 16.06
CA ASN A 147 -15.28 -10.48 17.12
C ASN A 147 -13.78 -10.66 16.75
N PRO A 148 -12.84 -10.15 17.56
CA PRO A 148 -11.41 -10.17 17.24
C PRO A 148 -10.85 -11.58 17.03
N ASN A 149 -11.30 -12.55 17.83
CA ASN A 149 -10.87 -13.95 17.69
C ASN A 149 -11.31 -14.52 16.34
N ARG A 150 -12.57 -14.25 15.94
CA ARG A 150 -13.07 -14.68 14.64
C ARG A 150 -12.32 -14.03 13.48
N SER A 151 -11.98 -12.75 13.59
CA SER A 151 -11.15 -12.06 12.59
C SER A 151 -9.76 -12.68 12.49
N PHE A 152 -9.16 -13.06 13.62
CA PHE A 152 -7.86 -13.73 13.65
C PHE A 152 -7.91 -15.10 12.96
N ASP A 153 -8.93 -15.91 13.25
CA ASP A 153 -9.14 -17.22 12.61
C ASP A 153 -9.30 -17.08 11.09
N LEU A 154 -10.15 -16.14 10.63
CA LEU A 154 -10.35 -15.92 9.19
C LEU A 154 -9.09 -15.47 8.47
N LEU A 155 -8.28 -14.61 9.11
CA LEU A 155 -6.98 -14.22 8.56
C LEU A 155 -6.05 -15.44 8.51
N SER A 156 -5.97 -16.22 9.59
CA SER A 156 -5.14 -17.43 9.65
C SER A 156 -5.53 -18.43 8.56
N ASP A 157 -6.83 -18.64 8.34
CA ASP A 157 -7.35 -19.55 7.32
C ASP A 157 -7.05 -19.03 5.91
N ALA A 158 -7.28 -17.74 5.66
CA ALA A 158 -6.98 -17.10 4.37
C ALA A 158 -5.50 -17.25 4.01
N ILE A 159 -4.59 -16.86 4.93
CA ILE A 159 -3.16 -16.93 4.70
C ILE A 159 -2.69 -18.38 4.61
N GLY A 160 -3.18 -19.25 5.49
CA GLY A 160 -2.79 -20.66 5.54
C GLY A 160 -3.18 -21.44 4.29
N SER A 161 -4.28 -21.06 3.62
CA SER A 161 -4.68 -21.68 2.35
C SER A 161 -3.67 -21.48 1.22
N TRP A 162 -2.86 -20.42 1.31
CA TRP A 162 -1.81 -20.12 0.33
C TRP A 162 -0.41 -20.44 0.86
N ALA A 163 -0.04 -19.92 2.03
CA ALA A 163 1.29 -20.05 2.62
C ALA A 163 1.55 -21.41 3.30
N GLY A 164 0.52 -22.24 3.47
CA GLY A 164 0.61 -23.51 4.18
C GLY A 164 0.62 -23.33 5.70
N LYS A 165 1.42 -24.15 6.40
CA LYS A 165 1.44 -24.15 7.87
C LYS A 165 2.21 -22.94 8.43
N PRO A 166 1.73 -22.33 9.53
CA PRO A 166 2.50 -21.30 10.21
C PRO A 166 3.75 -21.90 10.89
N VAL A 167 4.77 -21.06 11.11
CA VAL A 167 6.03 -21.50 11.77
C VAL A 167 5.89 -21.70 13.29
N SER A 168 4.73 -21.35 13.83
CA SER A 168 4.44 -21.50 15.25
C SER A 168 2.94 -21.61 15.48
N LYS A 169 2.56 -22.12 16.66
CA LYS A 169 1.20 -21.94 17.16
C LYS A 169 0.91 -20.44 17.37
N PRO A 170 -0.36 -20.00 17.29
CA PRO A 170 -0.73 -18.63 17.63
C PRO A 170 -0.16 -18.19 18.98
N ILE A 171 0.42 -17.00 19.00
CA ILE A 171 0.98 -16.38 20.21
C ILE A 171 -0.10 -15.45 20.77
N PHE A 172 -0.70 -15.85 21.89
CA PHE A 172 -1.71 -15.05 22.59
C PHE A 172 -1.04 -14.21 23.67
N HIS A 173 -1.03 -12.89 23.49
CA HIS A 173 -0.55 -11.94 24.51
C HIS A 173 -1.61 -11.68 25.57
N SER A 174 -2.88 -11.70 25.16
CA SER A 174 -4.04 -11.56 26.05
C SER A 174 -5.27 -12.20 25.40
N LYS A 175 -6.12 -12.83 26.22
CA LYS A 175 -7.41 -13.37 25.77
C LYS A 175 -8.56 -12.36 25.91
N ASN A 176 -8.47 -11.44 26.88
CA ASN A 176 -9.44 -10.38 27.08
C ASN A 176 -8.73 -9.17 27.71
N PRO A 177 -8.50 -8.07 26.97
CA PRO A 177 -8.82 -7.87 25.54
C PRO A 177 -8.05 -8.85 24.63
N PHE A 178 -8.62 -9.24 23.49
CA PHE A 178 -7.98 -10.20 22.59
C PHE A 178 -6.79 -9.58 21.85
N ILE A 179 -5.60 -10.15 22.06
CA ILE A 179 -4.35 -9.73 21.41
C ILE A 179 -3.58 -10.98 21.00
N ALA A 180 -3.43 -11.20 19.70
CA ALA A 180 -2.76 -12.38 19.17
C ALA A 180 -1.92 -12.07 17.93
N GLU A 181 -0.87 -12.86 17.72
CA GLU A 181 -0.06 -12.82 16.51
C GLU A 181 0.25 -14.24 15.97
N LEU A 182 0.43 -14.35 14.66
CA LEU A 182 0.80 -15.58 13.96
C LEU A 182 1.80 -15.26 12.87
N TYR A 183 2.77 -16.16 12.65
CA TYR A 183 3.84 -15.99 11.68
C TYR A 183 3.84 -17.11 10.65
N TYR A 184 4.07 -16.75 9.41
CA TYR A 184 4.40 -17.65 8.31
C TYR A 184 5.76 -17.27 7.76
N TYR A 185 6.53 -18.27 7.37
CA TYR A 185 7.79 -18.12 6.68
C TYR A 185 7.73 -18.97 5.43
N ILE A 186 7.94 -18.31 4.30
CA ILE A 186 7.92 -18.93 2.98
C ILE A 186 9.12 -18.44 2.20
N LEU A 187 9.57 -19.25 1.26
CA LEU A 187 10.64 -18.90 0.35
C LEU A 187 10.06 -18.77 -1.05
N ASN A 188 10.65 -17.89 -1.87
CA ASN A 188 10.48 -18.00 -3.30
C ASN A 188 10.96 -19.40 -3.75
N GLN A 189 10.14 -20.09 -4.53
CA GLN A 189 10.49 -21.41 -5.06
C GLN A 189 11.77 -21.35 -5.91
N ASN A 190 11.93 -20.25 -6.64
CA ASN A 190 13.07 -20.01 -7.52
C ASN A 190 14.15 -19.19 -6.82
N ILE A 191 15.40 -19.44 -7.20
CA ILE A 191 16.52 -18.57 -6.82
C ILE A 191 16.29 -17.22 -7.49
N ASP A 192 16.34 -16.15 -6.71
CA ASP A 192 16.28 -14.82 -7.26
C ASP A 192 17.67 -14.44 -7.81
N PRO A 193 17.78 -14.03 -9.08
CA PRO A 193 19.07 -13.77 -9.72
C PRO A 193 19.83 -12.58 -9.12
N ASP A 194 19.14 -11.60 -8.53
CA ASP A 194 19.79 -10.44 -7.93
C ASP A 194 20.25 -10.73 -6.50
N LEU A 195 19.67 -11.74 -5.84
CA LEU A 195 20.02 -12.14 -4.48
C LEU A 195 21.05 -13.29 -4.46
N GLY A 196 21.01 -14.19 -5.45
CA GLY A 196 21.83 -15.41 -5.46
C GLY A 196 21.27 -16.53 -4.57
N HIS A 197 20.15 -16.30 -3.88
CA HIS A 197 19.44 -17.29 -3.07
C HIS A 197 17.92 -17.17 -3.26
N ARG A 198 17.18 -18.07 -2.62
CA ARG A 198 15.71 -18.00 -2.58
C ARG A 198 15.27 -16.84 -1.70
N GLU A 199 14.51 -15.92 -2.26
CA GLU A 199 14.02 -14.76 -1.52
C GLU A 199 13.22 -15.20 -0.28
N GLN A 200 13.56 -14.60 0.87
CA GLN A 200 12.90 -14.84 2.15
C GLN A 200 11.66 -13.95 2.29
N ILE A 201 10.52 -14.57 2.65
CA ILE A 201 9.24 -13.87 2.78
C ILE A 201 8.59 -14.25 4.13
N ILE A 202 8.24 -13.25 4.92
CA ILE A 202 7.69 -13.41 6.26
C ILE A 202 6.35 -12.68 6.33
N ILE A 203 5.29 -13.41 6.64
CA ILE A 203 3.96 -12.85 6.86
C ILE A 203 3.67 -12.90 8.35
N LYS A 204 3.22 -11.78 8.92
CA LYS A 204 2.75 -11.70 10.30
C LYS A 204 1.30 -11.23 10.31
N ILE A 205 0.42 -12.05 10.89
CA ILE A 205 -0.93 -11.65 11.26
C ILE A 205 -0.89 -11.07 12.66
N GLN A 206 -1.57 -9.96 12.88
CA GLN A 206 -1.76 -9.40 14.21
C GLN A 206 -3.18 -8.88 14.37
N VAL A 207 -3.84 -9.28 15.45
CA VAL A 207 -5.13 -8.71 15.87
C VAL A 207 -4.95 -8.13 17.26
N ASP A 208 -5.36 -6.87 17.44
CA ASP A 208 -5.21 -6.11 18.68
C ASP A 208 -6.52 -5.37 18.97
N GLU A 209 -7.30 -5.93 19.90
CA GLU A 209 -8.60 -5.39 20.27
C GLU A 209 -8.49 -4.02 20.96
N LEU A 210 -7.44 -3.76 21.74
CA LEU A 210 -7.25 -2.45 22.39
C LEU A 210 -7.06 -1.35 21.34
N LYS A 211 -6.36 -1.68 20.26
CA LYS A 211 -6.16 -0.77 19.12
C LYS A 211 -7.30 -0.79 18.11
N ASN A 212 -8.33 -1.62 18.32
CA ASN A 212 -9.44 -1.87 17.39
C ASN A 212 -8.99 -2.18 15.95
N ILE A 213 -7.94 -3.00 15.79
CA ILE A 213 -7.33 -3.19 14.47
C ILE A 213 -6.89 -4.64 14.22
N ALA A 214 -7.00 -5.06 12.97
CA ALA A 214 -6.33 -6.23 12.41
C ALA A 214 -5.27 -5.77 11.40
N MET A 215 -4.14 -6.47 11.36
CA MET A 215 -3.00 -6.12 10.51
C MET A 215 -2.43 -7.34 9.81
N LEU A 216 -2.18 -7.19 8.52
CA LEU A 216 -1.36 -8.08 7.71
C LEU A 216 -0.03 -7.40 7.47
N HIS A 217 1.00 -7.89 8.16
CA HIS A 217 2.37 -7.48 8.01
C HIS A 217 3.09 -8.39 7.03
N LEU A 218 4.00 -7.80 6.27
CA LEU A 218 4.85 -8.52 5.36
C LEU A 218 6.28 -8.00 5.43
N GLY A 219 7.23 -8.93 5.40
CA GLY A 219 8.64 -8.67 5.22
C GLY A 219 9.17 -9.49 4.05
N ALA A 220 9.92 -8.87 3.14
CA ALA A 220 10.69 -9.59 2.13
C ALA A 220 11.96 -8.79 1.78
N GLU A 221 12.92 -9.44 1.10
CA GLU A 221 14.18 -8.79 0.72
C GLU A 221 13.97 -7.74 -0.40
N LYS A 222 12.85 -7.81 -1.15
CA LYS A 222 12.55 -6.85 -2.23
C LYS A 222 11.20 -6.14 -2.10
N ASN A 223 11.20 -4.83 -2.39
CA ASN A 223 9.99 -4.01 -2.46
C ASN A 223 8.89 -4.56 -3.40
N PRO A 224 9.20 -4.99 -4.65
CA PRO A 224 8.20 -5.60 -5.53
C PRO A 224 7.49 -6.82 -4.91
N THR A 225 8.23 -7.67 -4.21
CA THR A 225 7.69 -8.85 -3.52
C THR A 225 6.82 -8.43 -2.34
N VAL A 226 7.26 -7.42 -1.57
CA VAL A 226 6.46 -6.86 -0.48
C VAL A 226 5.11 -6.35 -0.99
N ASN A 227 5.07 -5.58 -2.08
CA ASN A 227 3.78 -5.07 -2.55
C ASN A 227 2.89 -6.14 -3.18
N GLY A 228 3.48 -7.08 -3.93
CA GLY A 228 2.72 -8.13 -4.59
C GLY A 228 2.13 -9.15 -3.63
N VAL A 229 2.95 -9.71 -2.74
CA VAL A 229 2.46 -10.66 -1.74
C VAL A 229 1.46 -9.99 -0.80
N LEU A 230 1.69 -8.74 -0.37
CA LEU A 230 0.75 -8.04 0.52
C LEU A 230 -0.61 -7.78 -0.17
N THR A 231 -0.60 -7.50 -1.47
CA THR A 231 -1.83 -7.36 -2.26
C THR A 231 -2.56 -8.70 -2.38
N HIS A 232 -1.83 -9.77 -2.70
CA HIS A 232 -2.41 -11.10 -2.84
C HIS A 232 -3.06 -11.59 -1.54
N ILE A 233 -2.34 -11.52 -0.43
CA ILE A 233 -2.88 -11.95 0.86
C ILE A 233 -4.02 -11.07 1.36
N TRP A 234 -4.00 -9.78 1.00
CA TRP A 234 -5.09 -8.86 1.31
C TRP A 234 -6.37 -9.23 0.54
N GLN A 235 -6.24 -9.64 -0.71
CA GLN A 235 -7.37 -10.13 -1.51
C GLN A 235 -7.92 -11.44 -0.95
N LEU A 236 -7.07 -12.43 -0.65
CA LEU A 236 -7.48 -13.69 -0.04
C LEU A 236 -8.26 -13.46 1.27
N ALA A 237 -7.75 -12.54 2.11
CA ALA A 237 -8.42 -12.18 3.34
C ALA A 237 -9.77 -11.47 3.09
N ASN A 238 -9.85 -10.55 2.12
CA ASN A 238 -11.11 -9.91 1.76
C ASN A 238 -12.15 -10.90 1.26
N GLU A 239 -11.76 -11.85 0.40
CA GLU A 239 -12.66 -12.90 -0.10
C GLU A 239 -13.23 -13.72 1.06
N ARG A 240 -12.39 -14.14 2.03
CA ARG A 240 -12.85 -14.86 3.23
C ARG A 240 -13.78 -14.05 4.13
N PHE A 241 -13.53 -12.76 4.29
CA PHE A 241 -14.42 -11.88 5.06
C PHE A 241 -15.72 -11.63 4.31
N GLY A 242 -15.69 -11.45 2.99
CA GLY A 242 -16.86 -11.33 2.13
C GLY A 242 -17.75 -12.57 2.20
N GLU A 243 -17.17 -13.76 2.07
CA GLU A 243 -17.87 -15.04 2.24
C GLU A 243 -18.52 -15.17 3.63
N LYS A 244 -17.83 -14.72 4.68
CA LYS A 244 -18.29 -14.96 6.06
C LYS A 244 -19.25 -13.90 6.61
N PHE A 245 -19.06 -12.64 6.21
CA PHE A 245 -19.74 -11.48 6.78
C PHE A 245 -20.49 -10.63 5.75
N GLY A 246 -20.32 -10.88 4.45
CA GLY A 246 -21.00 -10.15 3.39
C GLY A 246 -20.44 -8.75 3.10
N TYR A 247 -19.19 -8.46 3.49
CA TYR A 247 -18.53 -7.20 3.19
C TYR A 247 -17.04 -7.36 2.86
N GLU A 248 -16.50 -6.37 2.16
CA GLU A 248 -15.05 -6.19 1.95
C GLU A 248 -14.54 -5.09 2.87
N PHE A 249 -13.39 -5.32 3.51
CA PHE A 249 -12.78 -4.32 4.38
C PHE A 249 -11.81 -3.42 3.60
N LYS A 250 -11.81 -2.14 3.96
CA LYS A 250 -10.89 -1.15 3.38
C LYS A 250 -9.64 -1.01 4.22
N SER A 251 -8.52 -0.74 3.55
CA SER A 251 -7.27 -0.47 4.25
C SER A 251 -7.28 0.91 4.91
N LEU A 252 -6.97 0.95 6.21
CA LEU A 252 -6.90 2.17 7.00
C LEU A 252 -5.66 2.99 6.65
N ARG A 253 -5.88 4.23 6.19
CA ARG A 253 -4.82 5.15 5.78
C ARG A 253 -5.05 6.53 6.37
N CYS A 254 -3.96 7.20 6.72
CA CYS A 254 -4.02 8.59 7.15
C CYS A 254 -4.56 9.46 6.01
N PRO A 255 -5.66 10.22 6.23
CA PRO A 255 -6.23 11.09 5.22
C PRO A 255 -5.31 12.25 4.87
N GLN A 256 -4.26 12.55 5.66
CA GLN A 256 -3.33 13.64 5.38
C GLN A 256 -2.12 13.18 4.56
N CYS A 257 -1.37 12.18 5.04
CA CYS A 257 -0.14 11.73 4.40
C CYS A 257 -0.24 10.40 3.62
N GLY A 258 -1.39 9.72 3.67
CA GLY A 258 -1.62 8.44 2.99
C GLY A 258 -0.93 7.22 3.63
N ALA A 259 -0.19 7.40 4.73
CA ALA A 259 0.50 6.31 5.42
C ALA A 259 -0.49 5.36 6.13
N PRO A 260 -0.17 4.06 6.25
CA PRO A 260 -1.04 3.08 6.90
C PRO A 260 -1.21 3.39 8.40
N LEU A 261 -2.38 3.10 8.95
CA LEU A 261 -2.65 3.31 10.38
C LEU A 261 -2.47 2.02 11.16
N ASN A 262 -1.89 2.07 12.36
CA ASN A 262 -1.68 0.89 13.20
C ASN A 262 -2.41 0.97 14.55
N ASN A 263 -3.26 1.99 14.73
CA ASN A 263 -4.05 2.18 15.93
C ASN A 263 -5.30 2.99 15.57
N MET A 264 -6.47 2.47 15.91
CA MET A 264 -7.74 3.17 15.77
C MET A 264 -8.23 3.78 17.09
N GLU A 265 -7.55 3.55 18.23
CA GLU A 265 -7.96 4.02 19.55
C GLU A 265 -9.46 3.74 19.83
N LYS A 266 -9.80 2.51 20.25
CA LYS A 266 -11.20 2.00 20.32
C LYS A 266 -12.20 3.01 20.90
N ALA A 267 -11.84 3.70 21.98
CA ALA A 267 -12.71 4.64 22.68
C ALA A 267 -12.65 6.11 22.18
N SER A 268 -11.78 6.44 21.22
CA SER A 268 -11.59 7.81 20.74
C SER A 268 -12.37 8.06 19.44
N THR A 269 -12.90 9.27 19.26
CA THR A 269 -13.46 9.73 17.97
C THR A 269 -12.39 10.22 17.00
N PHE A 270 -11.17 10.39 17.49
CA PHE A 270 -10.03 10.89 16.73
C PHE A 270 -8.91 9.86 16.68
N VAL A 271 -8.19 9.84 15.56
CA VAL A 271 -7.00 9.02 15.37
C VAL A 271 -5.82 9.94 15.09
N LYS A 272 -4.67 9.66 15.72
CA LYS A 272 -3.41 10.34 15.47
C LYS A 272 -2.53 9.49 14.55
N CYS A 273 -2.11 10.05 13.41
CA CYS A 273 -1.17 9.37 12.53
C CYS A 273 0.25 9.43 13.11
N LYS A 274 0.88 8.27 13.31
CA LYS A 274 2.28 8.19 13.80
C LYS A 274 3.31 8.77 12.82
N TYR A 275 2.98 8.88 11.54
CA TYR A 275 3.92 9.29 10.49
C TYR A 275 3.95 10.80 10.25
N CYS A 276 2.80 11.48 10.34
CA CYS A 276 2.72 12.94 10.14
C CYS A 276 2.29 13.70 11.40
N GLY A 277 1.93 13.01 12.48
CA GLY A 277 1.48 13.62 13.73
C GLY A 277 0.05 14.16 13.71
N GLU A 278 -0.56 14.28 12.52
CA GLU A 278 -1.90 14.82 12.32
C GLU A 278 -2.98 14.02 13.04
N LYS A 279 -3.95 14.75 13.61
CA LYS A 279 -5.13 14.22 14.29
C LYS A 279 -6.36 14.49 13.42
N PHE A 280 -7.16 13.46 13.17
CA PHE A 280 -8.36 13.57 12.34
C PHE A 280 -9.48 12.68 12.90
N ASN A 281 -10.72 13.03 12.55
CA ASN A 281 -11.89 12.24 12.93
C ASN A 281 -11.89 10.89 12.20
N LYS A 282 -12.29 9.81 12.87
CA LYS A 282 -12.46 8.47 12.27
C LYS A 282 -13.33 8.48 11.01
N SER A 283 -14.35 9.33 10.95
CA SER A 283 -15.21 9.45 9.75
C SER A 283 -14.46 9.86 8.48
N ALA A 284 -13.27 10.45 8.61
CA ALA A 284 -12.44 10.83 7.47
C ALA A 284 -11.64 9.66 6.85
N LEU A 285 -11.79 8.45 7.39
CA LEU A 285 -11.11 7.23 6.93
C LEU A 285 -11.89 6.44 5.87
N ASN A 286 -13.17 6.75 5.68
CA ASN A 286 -14.10 6.02 4.80
C ASN A 286 -14.11 6.50 3.35
#